data_AF-A0A1H4RSY0-F1
#
_entry.id   AF-A0A1H4RSY0-F1
#
_cell.length_a   1.000
_cell.length_b   1.000
_cell.length_c   1.000
_cell.angle_alpha   90.00
_cell.angle_beta   90.00
_cell.angle_gamma   90.00
#
_symmetry.space_group_name_H-M   'P 1'
#
loop_
_entity.id
_entity.type
_entity.pdbx_description
1 polymer ?
#
loop_
_entity_poly.entity_id
_entity_poly.type
_entity_poly.pdbx_seq_one_letter_code
_entity_poly.pdbx_strand_id
1 'polypeptide(L)'
;MEERDFFDERTEPRTMTLTCTKCGVAGEYALNWIVRRKKKQLNGRADERDRARFAKAMNYMVLRDDTANCTNPRCRKRFDIAGIKTMAFID
;
A
#
# COMPACT_ATOMS: atom_id res chain seq x y z
N MET A 1 -14.14 -4.13 18.81
CA MET A 1 -13.92 -4.50 17.39
C MET A 1 -12.47 -4.18 17.04
N GLU A 2 -11.78 -4.96 16.20
CA GLU A 2 -10.40 -4.59 15.79
C GLU A 2 -10.43 -3.59 14.63
N GLU A 3 -9.42 -2.73 14.52
CA GLU A 3 -9.39 -1.72 13.45
C GLU A 3 -9.43 -2.32 12.05
N ARG A 4 -8.98 -3.57 11.89
CA ARG A 4 -9.01 -4.32 10.63
C ARG A 4 -10.44 -4.64 10.17
N ASP A 5 -11.39 -4.80 11.09
CA ASP A 5 -12.79 -5.08 10.76
C ASP A 5 -13.49 -3.89 10.08
N PHE A 6 -12.96 -2.67 10.28
CA PHE A 6 -13.48 -1.44 9.72
C PHE A 6 -13.21 -1.28 8.21
N PHE A 7 -12.29 -2.06 7.66
CA PHE A 7 -11.82 -1.90 6.28
C PHE A 7 -12.08 -3.13 5.43
N ASP A 8 -12.34 -2.91 4.15
CA ASP A 8 -12.16 -3.90 3.11
C ASP A 8 -10.71 -3.81 2.61
N GLU A 9 -9.96 -4.88 2.81
CA GLU A 9 -8.58 -5.00 2.36
C GLU A 9 -8.54 -5.64 0.96
N ARG A 10 -7.88 -4.99 0.01
CA ARG A 10 -7.65 -5.52 -1.34
C ARG A 10 -6.19 -5.33 -1.72
N THR A 11 -5.60 -6.32 -2.38
CA THR A 11 -4.28 -6.16 -2.99
C THR A 11 -4.45 -5.67 -4.43
N GLU A 12 -3.93 -4.49 -4.73
CA GLU A 12 -3.96 -3.89 -6.06
C GLU A 12 -2.51 -3.68 -6.55
N PRO A 13 -2.11 -4.26 -7.69
CA PRO A 13 -0.82 -3.92 -8.29
C PRO A 13 -0.89 -2.50 -8.88
N ARG A 14 0.10 -1.67 -8.56
CA ARG A 14 0.26 -0.33 -9.15
C ARG A 14 1.64 -0.19 -9.75
N THR A 15 1.67 0.22 -11.01
CA THR A 15 2.91 0.49 -11.73
C THR A 15 3.45 1.85 -11.30
N MET A 16 4.73 1.89 -10.92
CA MET A 16 5.44 3.12 -10.59
C MET A 16 6.80 3.14 -11.26
N THR A 17 7.24 4.33 -11.65
CA THR A 17 8.59 4.54 -12.18
C THR A 17 9.60 4.62 -11.03
N LEU A 18 10.56 3.70 -10.99
CA LEU A 18 11.62 3.68 -9.99
C LEU A 18 12.99 3.71 -10.64
N THR A 19 13.94 4.30 -9.94
CA THR A 19 15.34 4.30 -10.35
C THR A 19 16.08 3.21 -9.59
N CYS A 20 16.68 2.27 -10.31
CA CYS A 20 17.43 1.18 -9.68
C CYS A 20 18.67 1.72 -8.97
N THR A 21 18.81 1.48 -7.67
CA THR A 21 19.99 1.90 -6.88
C THR A 21 21.27 1.17 -7.26
N LYS A 22 21.19 0.11 -8.07
CA LYS A 22 22.36 -0.68 -8.53
C LYS A 22 22.91 -0.24 -9.88
N CYS A 23 22.08 0.24 -10.80
CA CYS A 23 22.51 0.64 -12.15
C CYS A 23 22.11 2.07 -12.55
N GLY A 24 21.32 2.76 -11.72
CA GLY A 24 20.88 4.14 -11.95
C GLY A 24 19.82 4.30 -13.04
N VAL A 25 19.33 3.21 -13.63
CA VAL A 25 18.35 3.26 -14.72
C VAL A 25 16.93 3.34 -14.14
N ALA A 26 16.16 4.31 -14.64
CA ALA A 26 14.74 4.43 -14.38
C ALA A 26 13.95 3.39 -15.19
N GLY A 27 12.98 2.75 -14.56
CA GLY A 27 12.09 1.79 -15.21
C GLY A 27 10.74 1.72 -14.51
N GLU A 28 9.77 1.10 -15.16
CA GLU A 28 8.44 0.87 -14.59
C GLU A 28 8.39 -0.47 -13.86
N TYR A 29 7.93 -0.45 -12.62
CA TYR A 29 7.81 -1.62 -11.77
C TYR A 29 6.40 -1.72 -11.24
N ALA A 30 5.77 -2.88 -11.42
CA ALA A 30 4.49 -3.19 -10.79
C ALA A 30 4.76 -3.58 -9.33
N LEU A 31 4.28 -2.75 -8.40
CA LEU A 31 4.36 -3.00 -6.97
C LEU A 31 2.99 -3.40 -6.44
N ASN A 32 2.97 -4.28 -5.45
CA ASN A 32 1.78 -4.71 -4.75
C ASN A 32 1.43 -3.71 -3.65
N TRP A 33 0.24 -3.13 -3.74
CA TRP A 33 -0.31 -2.25 -2.72
C TRP A 33 -1.46 -2.94 -2.01
N ILE A 34 -1.48 -2.85 -0.69
CA ILE A 34 -2.63 -3.22 0.13
C ILE A 34 -3.49 -1.96 0.28
N VAL A 35 -4.63 -1.94 -0.38
CA VAL A 35 -5.62 -0.87 -0.31
C VAL A 35 -6.65 -1.22 0.76
N ARG A 36 -6.74 -0.39 1.79
CA ARG A 36 -7.72 -0.50 2.88
C ARG A 36 -8.77 0.59 2.72
N ARG A 37 -9.94 0.20 2.24
CA ARG A 37 -11.09 1.10 2.09
C ARG A 37 -12.01 0.93 3.27
N LYS A 38 -12.41 2.03 3.89
CA LYS A 38 -13.35 2.05 5.00
C LYS A 38 -14.70 1.53 4.51
N LYS A 39 -15.27 0.59 5.26
CA LYS A 39 -16.61 0.07 4.99
C LYS A 39 -17.64 1.19 5.12
N LYS A 40 -18.76 1.08 4.39
CA LYS A 40 -19.85 2.08 4.50
C LYS A 40 -20.52 2.07 5.88
N GLN A 41 -20.55 0.91 6.54
CA GLN A 41 -21.18 0.72 7.83
C GLN A 41 -20.41 -0.31 8.65
N LEU A 42 -20.44 -0.14 9.97
CA LEU A 42 -19.95 -1.14 10.92
C LEU A 42 -20.95 -2.29 11.02
N ASN A 43 -20.50 -3.51 10.78
CA ASN A 43 -21.33 -4.69 10.95
C ASN A 43 -21.37 -5.08 12.44
N GLY A 44 -22.53 -4.92 13.09
CA GLY A 44 -22.80 -5.45 14.45
C GLY A 44 -22.95 -4.41 15.57
N ARG A 45 -22.89 -4.90 16.82
CA ARG A 45 -22.97 -4.10 18.06
C ARG A 45 -21.63 -3.37 18.30
N ALA A 46 -21.40 -2.28 17.58
CA ALA A 46 -20.25 -1.41 17.81
C ALA A 46 -20.50 -0.47 19.00
N ASP A 47 -19.63 -0.55 20.00
CA ASP A 47 -19.58 0.36 21.15
C ASP A 47 -19.24 1.79 20.71
N GLU A 48 -19.53 2.78 21.56
CA GLU A 48 -19.29 4.21 21.28
C GLU A 48 -17.82 4.50 20.92
N ARG A 49 -16.89 3.79 21.55
CA ARG A 49 -15.45 3.88 21.27
C ARG A 49 -15.08 3.40 19.86
N ASP A 50 -15.71 2.32 19.40
CA ASP A 50 -15.50 1.77 18.07
C ASP A 50 -16.09 2.70 17.00
N ARG A 51 -17.24 3.32 17.27
CA ARG A 51 -17.85 4.33 16.39
C ARG A 51 -16.97 5.58 16.25
N ALA A 52 -16.38 6.05 17.35
CA ALA A 52 -15.47 7.19 17.32
C ALA A 52 -14.19 6.91 16.50
N ARG A 53 -13.65 5.69 16.59
CA ARG A 53 -12.50 5.25 15.78
C ARG A 53 -12.87 5.12 14.31
N PHE A 54 -14.01 4.50 14.02
CA PHE A 54 -14.52 4.38 12.66
C PHE A 54 -14.78 5.74 12.03
N ALA A 55 -15.32 6.71 12.76
CA ALA A 55 -15.53 8.07 12.24
C ALA A 55 -14.22 8.72 11.77
N LYS A 56 -13.12 8.51 12.50
CA LYS A 56 -11.79 9.04 12.18
C LYS A 56 -11.01 8.22 11.16
N ALA A 57 -11.41 6.98 10.91
CA ALA A 57 -10.76 6.13 9.92
C ALA A 57 -10.87 6.75 8.52
N MET A 58 -9.75 6.83 7.82
CA MET A 58 -9.64 7.27 6.43
C MET A 58 -9.23 6.09 5.55
N ASN A 59 -9.52 6.18 4.25
CA ASN A 59 -9.03 5.21 3.29
C ASN A 59 -7.52 5.39 3.11
N TYR A 60 -6.76 4.30 3.07
CA TYR A 60 -5.33 4.35 2.83
C TYR A 60 -4.84 3.13 2.09
N MET A 61 -3.68 3.26 1.47
CA MET A 61 -2.95 2.17 0.85
C MET A 61 -1.55 2.05 1.46
N VAL A 62 -1.06 0.82 1.54
CA VAL A 62 0.25 0.46 2.08
C VAL A 62 1.02 -0.32 1.02
N LEU A 63 2.24 0.10 0.73
CA LEU A 63 3.14 -0.63 -0.15
C LEU A 63 3.56 -1.93 0.56
N ARG A 64 3.37 -3.06 -0.10
CA ARG A 64 3.73 -4.39 0.43
C ARG A 64 5.12 -4.84 0.01
N ASP A 65 5.60 -4.38 -1.14
CA ASP A 65 6.92 -4.75 -1.65
C ASP A 65 7.99 -3.82 -1.09
N ASP A 66 9.00 -4.40 -0.45
CA ASP A 66 10.19 -3.67 0.03
C ASP A 66 11.33 -3.67 -1.01
N THR A 67 11.28 -4.57 -1.99
CA THR A 67 12.33 -4.75 -2.99
C THR A 67 11.78 -5.06 -4.37
N ALA A 68 12.46 -4.61 -5.42
CA ALA A 68 12.12 -4.92 -6.81
C ALA A 68 13.33 -5.54 -7.56
N ASN A 69 13.04 -6.31 -8.61
CA ASN A 69 14.06 -6.82 -9.51
C ASN A 69 14.23 -5.88 -10.70
N CYS A 70 15.45 -5.41 -10.96
CA CYS A 70 15.71 -4.48 -12.06
C CYS A 70 15.32 -5.08 -13.41
N THR A 71 14.49 -4.38 -14.18
CA THR A 71 14.05 -4.79 -15.53
C THR A 71 15.14 -4.64 -16.58
N ASN A 72 16.21 -3.89 -16.28
CA ASN A 72 17.36 -3.76 -17.16
C ASN A 72 18.08 -5.12 -17.32
N PRO A 73 18.16 -5.68 -18.54
CA PRO A 73 18.78 -6.99 -18.80
C PRO A 73 20.24 -7.09 -18.37
N ARG A 74 20.97 -5.96 -18.38
CA ARG A 74 22.39 -5.88 -17.97
C ARG A 74 22.57 -5.90 -16.45
N CYS A 75 21.57 -5.47 -15.69
CA CYS A 75 21.64 -5.41 -14.24
C CYS A 75 21.00 -6.64 -13.62
N ARG A 76 19.69 -6.85 -13.83
CA ARG A 76 18.88 -7.92 -13.22
C ARG A 76 19.04 -8.13 -11.71
N LYS A 77 19.68 -7.19 -10.99
CA LYS A 77 19.87 -7.26 -9.54
C LYS A 77 18.58 -6.85 -8.82
N ARG A 78 18.36 -7.47 -7.67
CA ARG A 78 17.35 -7.03 -6.69
C ARG A 78 17.84 -5.75 -6.00
N PHE A 79 16.96 -4.79 -5.83
CA PHE A 79 17.24 -3.52 -5.16
C PHE A 79 16.09 -3.13 -4.24
N ASP A 80 16.43 -2.40 -3.17
CA ASP A 80 15.44 -1.87 -2.22
C ASP A 80 14.67 -0.71 -2.85
N ILE A 81 13.36 -0.71 -2.64
CA ILE A 81 12.47 0.33 -3.11
C ILE A 81 12.65 1.54 -2.20
N ALA A 82 13.54 2.45 -2.57
CA ALA A 82 13.82 3.66 -1.83
C ALA A 82 13.01 4.85 -2.38
N GLY A 83 12.58 5.76 -1.50
CA GLY A 83 11.95 7.02 -1.88
C GLY A 83 10.45 6.96 -2.18
N ILE A 84 9.82 5.78 -2.11
CA ILE A 84 8.36 5.67 -2.13
C ILE A 84 7.83 5.76 -0.70
N LYS A 85 6.78 6.56 -0.49
CA LYS A 85 6.03 6.52 0.77
C LYS A 85 5.35 5.16 0.89
N THR A 86 5.71 4.40 1.92
CA THR A 86 5.13 3.07 2.21
C THR A 86 3.66 3.14 2.60
N MET A 87 3.14 4.33 2.90
CA MET A 87 1.73 4.58 3.18
C MET A 87 1.27 5.86 2.49
N ALA A 88 0.08 5.81 1.89
CA ALA A 88 -0.58 6.96 1.30
C ALA A 88 -2.08 6.93 1.61
N PHE A 89 -2.65 8.07 1.98
CA PHE A 89 -4.10 8.23 2.07
C PHE A 89 -4.69 8.32 0.66
N ILE A 90 -5.85 7.72 0.49
CA ILE A 90 -6.62 7.79 -0.76
C ILE A 90 -7.98 8.42 -0.44
N ASP A 91 -8.54 9.14 -1.40
CA ASP A 91 -9.89 9.69 -1.30
C ASP A 91 -10.94 8.58 -1.48
#